data_AF-A0A1Q9P9J3-F1
#
_entry.id   AF-A0A1Q9P9J3-F1
#
_cell.length_a   1.000
_cell.length_b   1.000
_cell.length_c   1.000
_cell.angle_alpha   90.00
_cell.angle_beta   90.00
_cell.angle_gamma   90.00
#
_symmetry.space_group_name_H-M   'P 1'
#
loop_
_entity.id
_entity.type
_entity.pdbx_description
1 polymer ?
#
loop_
_entity_poly.entity_id
_entity_poly.type
_entity_poly.pdbx_seq_one_letter_code
_entity_poly.pdbx_strand_id
1 'polypeptide(L)'
;MAAQPKITPVPSNAPPFAHEFTKRMRNRKDVAKKPSVRQTQSIPQLLSARFFRNGKLTLEDFLEAAVFTTFPPDQDIAREIAEDILLGREKVARPRLSDKERAVAAAETSKKQTDALKKVMDQIRREQELAKVIKKEKVQAGYEYLQELHKNGDQQLYEAATNYLTDGDIVLRGITSDQELKEISGSQLLDKSGVLTSQDIKNSQTLQVLDDVCNLSNAAEQVAGKALRGDSDVEQEFSDLARRDTTTAARALRHIEEMESLDEKTRESLDKTLQDNLTDLSEAADYAAEMKRVPDNLDRHIQDAPNQYSLSDAAAFADKIKKHTGQDIMDDLLKAYNEQYDNGGHNNVDMRQLSDTVRDNQNWDDLLEKETESTIQDANARSSPSDFLRSAVAQGMGMSAELPTNHTQKEWGKSMQKLADAACDTSPTKTHLRNTVKQLSRMGQVPSKESIQNAGERLGMTEA
;
A
#
# COMPACT_ATOMS: atom_id res chain seq x y z
N MET A 1 45.88 -7.48 -14.70
CA MET A 1 44.56 -8.11 -14.89
C MET A 1 43.63 -7.57 -13.83
N ALA A 2 42.56 -6.85 -14.21
CA ALA A 2 41.60 -6.31 -13.25
C ALA A 2 40.86 -7.47 -12.58
N ALA A 3 40.92 -7.54 -11.25
CA ALA A 3 40.19 -8.54 -10.48
C ALA A 3 38.69 -8.32 -10.71
N GLN A 4 37.99 -9.34 -11.25
CA GLN A 4 36.55 -9.28 -11.40
C GLN A 4 35.89 -9.22 -10.01
N PRO A 5 34.85 -8.40 -9.82
CA PRO A 5 34.16 -8.30 -8.54
C PRO A 5 33.54 -9.65 -8.18
N LYS A 6 33.74 -10.09 -6.92
CA LYS A 6 33.22 -11.38 -6.42
C LYS A 6 31.70 -11.35 -6.23
N ILE A 7 31.14 -10.15 -6.11
CA ILE A 7 29.72 -9.92 -5.84
C ILE A 7 29.09 -9.23 -7.04
N THR A 8 28.11 -9.87 -7.66
CA THR A 8 27.24 -9.24 -8.66
C THR A 8 26.31 -8.26 -7.94
N PRO A 9 26.12 -7.02 -8.41
CA PRO A 9 25.26 -6.04 -7.74
C PRO A 9 23.77 -6.33 -8.01
N VAL A 10 23.27 -7.40 -7.39
CA VAL A 10 21.86 -7.81 -7.40
C VAL A 10 21.31 -7.82 -5.97
N PRO A 11 20.00 -7.57 -5.77
CA PRO A 11 19.41 -7.48 -4.43
C PRO A 11 19.63 -8.71 -3.55
N SER A 12 19.69 -9.91 -4.15
CA SER A 12 19.95 -11.17 -3.43
C SER A 12 21.33 -11.22 -2.74
N ASN A 13 22.28 -10.41 -3.20
CA ASN A 13 23.62 -10.34 -2.62
C ASN A 13 23.74 -9.30 -1.49
N ALA A 14 22.72 -8.49 -1.23
CA ALA A 14 22.74 -7.49 -0.16
C ALA A 14 22.82 -8.10 1.26
N PRO A 15 22.00 -9.12 1.62
CA PRO A 15 22.13 -9.78 2.93
C PRO A 15 23.49 -10.46 3.21
N PRO A 16 24.08 -11.27 2.30
CA PRO A 16 25.38 -11.89 2.55
C PRO A 16 26.51 -10.86 2.62
N PHE A 17 26.47 -9.80 1.81
CA PHE A 17 27.40 -8.67 1.90
C PHE A 17 27.33 -7.98 3.26
N ALA A 18 26.13 -7.63 3.72
CA ALA A 18 25.94 -6.94 5.00
C ALA A 18 26.40 -7.79 6.19
N HIS A 19 26.17 -9.10 6.14
CA HIS A 19 26.66 -10.03 7.15
C HIS A 19 28.19 -10.09 7.19
N GLU A 20 28.84 -10.22 6.02
CA GLU A 20 30.29 -10.26 5.94
C GLU A 20 30.94 -8.94 6.37
N PHE A 21 30.37 -7.81 5.93
CA PHE A 21 30.81 -6.47 6.29
C PHE A 21 30.77 -6.25 7.80
N THR A 22 29.61 -6.50 8.42
CA THR A 22 29.45 -6.33 9.87
C THR A 22 30.36 -7.28 10.67
N LYS A 23 30.56 -8.52 10.18
CA LYS A 23 31.52 -9.46 10.79
C LYS A 23 32.96 -8.94 10.70
N ARG A 24 33.40 -8.41 9.56
CA ARG A 24 34.77 -7.87 9.39
C ARG A 24 34.98 -6.62 10.24
N MET A 25 34.01 -5.70 10.26
CA MET A 25 34.06 -4.50 11.11
C MET A 25 34.12 -4.83 12.62
N ARG A 26 33.34 -5.81 13.11
CA ARG A 26 33.37 -6.20 14.55
C ARG A 26 34.70 -6.83 14.98
N ASN A 27 35.43 -7.43 14.04
CA ASN A 27 36.70 -8.11 14.30
C ASN A 27 37.92 -7.19 14.23
N ARG A 28 37.77 -5.98 13.68
CA ARG A 28 38.82 -4.96 13.68
C ARG A 28 38.98 -4.33 15.07
N LYS A 29 40.23 -4.05 15.44
CA LYS A 29 40.59 -3.50 16.78
C LYS A 29 40.62 -1.97 16.81
N ASP A 30 40.74 -1.38 15.63
CA ASP A 30 40.83 0.03 15.27
C ASP A 30 39.46 0.70 15.08
N VAL A 31 38.36 -0.07 15.11
CA VAL A 31 36.99 0.46 15.04
C VAL A 31 36.59 1.02 16.40
N ALA A 32 36.30 2.32 16.45
CA ALA A 32 35.91 3.03 17.66
C ALA A 32 34.55 2.55 18.20
N LYS A 33 33.57 2.36 17.31
CA LYS A 33 32.23 1.88 17.68
C LYS A 33 31.87 0.62 16.91
N LYS A 34 31.92 -0.53 17.60
CA LYS A 34 31.56 -1.82 17.00
C LYS A 34 30.14 -1.77 16.44
N PRO A 35 29.92 -2.19 15.18
CA PRO A 35 28.62 -2.10 14.55
C PRO A 35 27.64 -3.05 15.24
N SER A 36 26.39 -2.58 15.41
CA SER A 36 25.32 -3.36 16.03
C SER A 36 24.71 -4.37 15.06
N VAL A 37 23.96 -5.34 15.57
CA VAL A 37 23.21 -6.30 14.74
C VAL A 37 22.20 -5.58 13.82
N ARG A 38 21.69 -4.41 14.24
CA ARG A 38 20.78 -3.59 13.42
C ARG A 38 21.43 -3.10 12.13
N GLN A 39 22.75 -2.86 12.13
CA GLN A 39 23.46 -2.43 10.92
C GLN A 39 23.47 -3.51 9.83
N THR A 40 23.41 -4.79 10.21
CA THR A 40 23.26 -5.91 9.27
C THR A 40 21.91 -5.88 8.55
N GLN A 41 20.89 -5.21 9.12
CA GLN A 41 19.57 -5.01 8.51
C GLN A 41 19.47 -3.68 7.75
N SER A 42 20.12 -2.62 8.25
CA SER A 42 20.09 -1.29 7.63
C SER A 42 20.75 -1.25 6.24
N ILE A 43 21.83 -2.01 6.02
CA ILE A 43 22.50 -2.07 4.72
C ILE A 43 21.58 -2.67 3.64
N PRO A 44 20.97 -3.86 3.83
CA PRO A 44 19.99 -4.39 2.88
C PRO A 44 18.78 -3.48 2.67
N GLN A 45 18.25 -2.86 3.73
CA GLN A 45 17.10 -1.95 3.61
C GLN A 45 17.42 -0.74 2.72
N LEU A 46 18.60 -0.13 2.89
CA LEU A 46 19.03 1.00 2.08
C LEU A 46 19.27 0.61 0.61
N LEU A 47 19.85 -0.58 0.39
CA LEU A 47 20.05 -1.12 -0.96
C LEU A 47 18.72 -1.48 -1.64
N SER A 48 17.78 -2.09 -0.92
CA SER A 48 16.43 -2.35 -1.43
C SER A 48 15.72 -1.06 -1.83
N ALA A 49 15.75 -0.03 -0.99
CA ALA A 49 15.15 1.27 -1.30
C ALA A 49 15.77 1.89 -2.57
N ARG A 50 17.10 1.83 -2.72
CA ARG A 50 17.79 2.30 -3.94
C ARG A 50 17.43 1.47 -5.17
N PHE A 51 17.30 0.15 -5.03
CA PHE A 51 16.89 -0.73 -6.13
C PHE A 51 15.47 -0.42 -6.60
N PHE A 52 14.51 -0.22 -5.68
CA PHE A 52 13.13 0.13 -6.04
C PHE A 52 13.03 1.52 -6.69
N ARG A 53 13.92 2.46 -6.33
CA ARG A 53 13.95 3.80 -6.93
C ARG A 53 14.62 3.81 -8.31
N ASN A 54 15.73 3.10 -8.48
CA ASN A 54 16.59 3.23 -9.66
C ASN A 54 16.52 2.04 -10.63
N GLY A 55 15.83 0.95 -10.27
CA GLY A 55 15.68 -0.27 -11.06
C GLY A 55 16.94 -1.14 -11.19
N LYS A 56 18.09 -0.70 -10.67
CA LYS A 56 19.37 -1.43 -10.69
C LYS A 56 20.24 -1.05 -9.51
N LEU A 57 21.15 -1.95 -9.13
CA LEU A 57 22.21 -1.68 -8.15
C LEU A 57 23.56 -1.65 -8.85
N THR A 58 24.45 -0.80 -8.34
CA THR A 58 25.85 -0.72 -8.73
C THR A 58 26.77 -1.16 -7.59
N LEU A 59 28.05 -1.41 -7.85
CA LEU A 59 29.01 -1.71 -6.79
C LEU A 59 29.22 -0.51 -5.85
N GLU A 60 29.09 0.70 -6.37
CA GLU A 60 29.18 1.93 -5.58
C GLU A 60 28.05 2.01 -4.56
N ASP A 61 26.84 1.54 -4.91
CA ASP A 61 25.71 1.50 -3.97
C ASP A 61 26.01 0.65 -2.73
N PHE A 62 26.70 -0.49 -2.90
CA PHE A 62 27.11 -1.37 -1.80
C PHE A 62 28.18 -0.71 -0.91
N LEU A 63 29.12 0.01 -1.52
CA LEU A 63 30.17 0.74 -0.82
C LEU A 63 29.59 1.92 -0.04
N GLU A 64 28.76 2.73 -0.67
CA GLU A 64 28.07 3.84 -0.03
C GLU A 64 27.16 3.37 1.10
N ALA A 65 26.38 2.31 0.91
CA ALA A 65 25.51 1.79 1.95
C ALA A 65 26.28 1.31 3.18
N ALA A 66 27.45 0.69 2.99
CA ALA A 66 28.32 0.29 4.09
C ALA A 66 28.93 1.50 4.83
N VAL A 67 29.31 2.55 4.10
CA VAL A 67 29.89 3.78 4.67
C VAL A 67 28.83 4.60 5.42
N PHE A 68 27.68 4.87 4.79
CA PHE A 68 26.62 5.71 5.38
C PHE A 68 26.00 5.09 6.64
N THR A 69 25.97 3.77 6.74
CA THR A 69 25.44 3.08 7.93
C THR A 69 26.47 2.94 9.05
N THR A 70 27.72 3.34 8.82
CA THR A 70 28.81 3.27 9.80
C THR A 70 29.01 4.60 10.54
N PHE A 71 29.46 4.51 11.79
CA PHE A 71 29.80 5.66 12.63
C PHE A 71 30.84 6.57 11.93
N PRO A 72 30.65 7.91 11.87
CA PRO A 72 31.46 8.79 11.01
C PRO A 72 32.99 8.66 11.14
N PRO A 73 33.57 8.55 12.36
CA PRO A 73 35.00 8.32 12.53
C PRO A 73 35.54 7.00 11.96
N ASP A 74 34.68 5.99 11.80
CA ASP A 74 35.04 4.65 11.33
C ASP A 74 34.71 4.47 9.82
N GLN A 75 34.28 5.53 9.12
CA GLN A 75 33.86 5.45 7.71
C GLN A 75 35.00 5.10 6.75
N ASP A 76 36.23 5.54 7.03
CA ASP A 76 37.41 5.17 6.23
C ASP A 76 37.71 3.67 6.34
N ILE A 77 37.57 3.12 7.55
CA ILE A 77 37.73 1.68 7.82
C ILE A 77 36.61 0.90 7.14
N ALA A 78 35.37 1.39 7.20
CA ALA A 78 34.23 0.78 6.51
C ALA A 78 34.44 0.72 5.00
N ARG A 79 34.92 1.81 4.38
CA ARG A 79 35.23 1.84 2.95
C ARG A 79 36.27 0.77 2.59
N GLU A 80 37.36 0.69 3.34
CA GLU A 80 38.41 -0.32 3.12
C GLU A 80 37.85 -1.76 3.19
N ILE A 81 37.03 -2.06 4.21
CA ILE A 81 36.44 -3.38 4.39
C ILE A 81 35.41 -3.70 3.30
N ALA A 82 34.59 -2.73 2.91
CA ALA A 82 33.60 -2.91 1.85
C ALA A 82 34.29 -3.17 0.50
N GLU A 83 35.33 -2.41 0.17
CA GLU A 83 36.15 -2.63 -1.04
C GLU A 83 36.80 -4.02 -1.03
N ASP A 84 37.35 -4.45 0.10
CA ASP A 84 37.96 -5.78 0.22
C ASP A 84 36.95 -6.92 0.02
N ILE A 85 35.71 -6.74 0.47
CA ILE A 85 34.63 -7.72 0.26
C ILE A 85 34.20 -7.74 -1.21
N LEU A 86 33.95 -6.56 -1.80
CA LEU A 86 33.49 -6.45 -3.19
C LEU A 86 34.54 -6.96 -4.19
N LEU A 87 35.82 -6.70 -3.92
CA LEU A 87 36.95 -7.16 -4.74
C LEU A 87 37.44 -8.57 -4.39
N GLY A 88 36.84 -9.23 -3.39
CA GLY A 88 37.18 -10.60 -3.02
C GLY A 88 38.58 -10.79 -2.44
N ARG A 89 39.17 -9.76 -1.81
CA ARG A 89 40.48 -9.86 -1.15
C ARG A 89 40.33 -10.62 0.17
N GLU A 90 40.82 -11.86 0.21
CA GLU A 90 40.90 -12.64 1.46
C GLU A 90 42.09 -12.21 2.32
N LYS A 91 41.88 -12.26 3.65
CA LYS A 91 42.79 -11.80 4.71
C LYS A 91 44.27 -12.04 4.41
N VAL A 92 45.01 -10.96 4.11
CA VAL A 92 46.43 -10.92 4.43
C VAL A 92 46.55 -10.29 5.82
N ALA A 93 46.72 -11.14 6.83
CA ALA A 93 47.20 -10.69 8.12
C ALA A 93 48.59 -10.08 7.90
N ARG A 94 48.71 -8.75 7.97
CA ARG A 94 50.01 -8.08 7.86
C ARG A 94 50.87 -8.47 9.08
N PRO A 95 51.99 -9.19 8.92
CA PRO A 95 52.98 -9.31 9.98
C PRO A 95 53.66 -7.94 10.16
N ARG A 96 54.07 -7.65 11.39
CA ARG A 96 54.80 -6.41 11.72
C ARG A 96 56.08 -6.34 10.89
N LEU A 97 56.20 -5.28 10.08
CA LEU A 97 57.36 -5.00 9.24
C LEU A 97 58.60 -4.78 10.11
N SER A 98 59.73 -5.34 9.68
CA SER A 98 61.04 -5.11 10.29
C SER A 98 61.70 -3.86 9.67
N ASP A 99 62.63 -3.24 10.39
CA ASP A 99 63.28 -1.98 10.01
C ASP A 99 64.03 -1.99 8.65
N LYS A 100 64.14 -3.15 7.97
CA LYS A 100 64.68 -3.23 6.59
C LYS A 100 63.64 -2.95 5.49
N GLU A 101 62.34 -2.93 5.80
CA GLU A 101 61.28 -2.61 4.82
C GLU A 101 60.95 -1.10 4.74
N ARG A 102 61.52 -0.29 5.65
CA ARG A 102 61.39 1.18 5.64
C ARG A 102 62.10 1.87 4.48
N ALA A 103 63.08 1.22 3.83
CA ALA A 103 63.78 1.79 2.69
C ALA A 103 63.03 1.60 1.35
N VAL A 104 62.22 0.55 1.22
CA VAL A 104 61.41 0.29 0.01
C VAL A 104 60.06 1.01 0.08
N ALA A 105 59.51 1.18 1.30
CA ALA A 105 58.31 1.97 1.54
C ALA A 105 58.44 3.44 1.12
N ALA A 106 59.64 4.05 1.22
CA ALA A 106 59.89 5.44 0.82
C ALA A 106 59.66 5.68 -0.69
N ALA A 107 59.92 4.69 -1.53
CA ALA A 107 59.71 4.76 -2.98
C ALA A 107 58.26 4.47 -3.41
N GLU A 108 57.49 3.71 -2.61
CA GLU A 108 56.05 3.49 -2.84
C GLU A 108 55.19 4.60 -2.25
N THR A 109 55.61 5.28 -1.17
CA THR A 109 54.94 6.48 -0.67
C THR A 109 55.04 7.65 -1.63
N SER A 110 56.12 7.80 -2.39
CA SER A 110 56.21 8.85 -3.41
C SER A 110 55.25 8.58 -4.57
N LYS A 111 55.09 7.30 -4.99
CA LYS A 111 54.09 6.89 -5.99
C LYS A 111 52.64 7.04 -5.49
N LYS A 112 52.34 6.66 -4.25
CA LYS A 112 51.02 6.86 -3.64
C LYS A 112 50.70 8.33 -3.35
N GLN A 113 51.68 9.14 -3.00
CA GLN A 113 51.51 10.59 -2.91
C GLN A 113 51.27 11.20 -4.29
N THR A 114 51.95 10.76 -5.35
CA THR A 114 51.63 11.20 -6.71
C THR A 114 50.26 10.73 -7.18
N ASP A 115 49.78 9.54 -6.80
CA ASP A 115 48.43 9.07 -7.14
C ASP A 115 47.33 9.76 -6.32
N ALA A 116 47.61 10.10 -5.05
CA ALA A 116 46.72 10.91 -4.21
C ALA A 116 46.68 12.36 -4.71
N LEU A 117 47.83 12.95 -5.05
CA LEU A 117 47.89 14.25 -5.72
C LEU A 117 47.22 14.20 -7.09
N LYS A 118 47.34 13.11 -7.84
CA LYS A 118 46.68 12.96 -9.15
C LYS A 118 45.17 12.81 -8.98
N LYS A 119 44.69 12.08 -7.98
CA LYS A 119 43.25 12.03 -7.62
C LYS A 119 42.72 13.39 -7.17
N VAL A 120 43.47 14.11 -6.32
CA VAL A 120 43.13 15.47 -5.91
C VAL A 120 43.18 16.44 -7.09
N MET A 121 44.14 16.30 -8.00
CA MET A 121 44.24 17.10 -9.23
C MET A 121 43.16 16.74 -10.25
N ASP A 122 42.74 15.47 -10.34
CA ASP A 122 41.63 15.01 -11.18
C ASP A 122 40.28 15.38 -10.57
N GLN A 123 40.19 15.51 -9.24
CA GLN A 123 39.05 16.07 -8.53
C GLN A 123 39.00 17.59 -8.72
N ILE A 124 40.12 18.30 -8.55
CA ILE A 124 40.23 19.74 -8.84
C ILE A 124 39.96 19.99 -10.32
N ARG A 125 40.39 19.12 -11.24
CA ARG A 125 40.05 19.23 -12.67
C ARG A 125 38.58 18.98 -12.91
N ARG A 126 37.96 17.99 -12.28
CA ARG A 126 36.50 17.76 -12.36
C ARG A 126 35.70 18.89 -11.74
N GLU A 127 36.13 19.45 -10.63
CA GLU A 127 35.52 20.62 -9.98
C GLU A 127 35.78 21.90 -10.81
N GLN A 128 36.94 22.04 -11.45
CA GLN A 128 37.23 23.12 -12.40
C GLN A 128 36.50 22.95 -13.74
N GLU A 129 36.23 21.72 -14.18
CA GLU A 129 35.38 21.43 -15.34
C GLU A 129 33.90 21.65 -15.01
N LEU A 130 33.43 21.23 -13.83
CA LEU A 130 32.11 21.61 -13.30
C LEU A 130 32.00 23.12 -13.12
N ALA A 131 33.03 23.80 -12.62
CA ALA A 131 33.08 25.27 -12.51
C ALA A 131 33.25 25.98 -13.86
N LYS A 132 33.64 25.27 -14.93
CA LYS A 132 33.59 25.76 -16.33
C LYS A 132 32.21 25.54 -16.97
N VAL A 133 31.48 24.49 -16.54
CA VAL A 133 30.11 24.19 -16.98
C VAL A 133 29.10 25.09 -16.25
N ILE A 134 29.33 25.36 -14.97
CA ILE A 134 28.63 26.39 -14.19
C ILE A 134 29.12 27.74 -14.70
N LYS A 135 28.39 28.31 -15.65
CA LYS A 135 28.60 29.68 -16.09
C LYS A 135 28.41 30.58 -14.87
N LYS A 136 29.50 31.04 -14.26
CA LYS A 136 29.47 31.92 -13.06
C LYS A 136 28.53 33.11 -13.25
N GLU A 137 28.49 33.63 -14.48
CA GLU A 137 27.57 34.69 -14.91
C GLU A 137 26.09 34.28 -14.78
N LYS A 138 25.72 33.05 -15.13
CA LYS A 138 24.34 32.54 -14.98
C LYS A 138 23.95 32.34 -13.52
N VAL A 139 24.85 31.80 -12.70
CA VAL A 139 24.60 31.61 -11.26
C VAL A 139 24.46 32.95 -10.56
N GLN A 140 25.32 33.91 -10.90
CA GLN A 140 25.23 35.27 -10.38
C GLN A 140 23.91 35.93 -10.80
N ALA A 141 23.52 35.83 -12.06
CA ALA A 141 22.26 36.37 -12.56
C ALA A 141 21.03 35.71 -11.88
N GLY A 142 21.06 34.38 -11.67
CA GLY A 142 20.00 33.68 -10.94
C GLY A 142 19.91 34.07 -9.47
N TYR A 143 21.04 34.35 -8.83
CA TYR A 143 21.08 34.84 -7.45
C TYR A 143 20.56 36.27 -7.32
N GLU A 144 20.93 37.15 -8.27
CA GLU A 144 20.42 38.52 -8.35
C GLU A 144 18.91 38.54 -8.56
N TYR A 145 18.40 37.73 -9.49
CA TYR A 145 16.97 37.57 -9.73
C TYR A 145 16.24 37.03 -8.49
N LEU A 146 16.77 36.00 -7.82
CA LEU A 146 16.16 35.45 -6.60
C LEU A 146 16.05 36.52 -5.49
N GLN A 147 17.08 37.35 -5.32
CA GLN A 147 17.03 38.45 -4.36
C GLN A 147 16.00 39.52 -4.74
N GLU A 148 15.84 39.80 -6.04
CA GLU A 148 14.82 40.72 -6.55
C GLU A 148 13.41 40.17 -6.32
N LEU A 149 13.20 38.89 -6.62
CA LEU A 149 11.95 38.16 -6.40
C LEU A 149 11.54 38.19 -4.92
N HIS A 150 12.47 38.04 -3.98
CA HIS A 150 12.21 38.14 -2.54
C HIS A 150 11.90 39.58 -2.07
N LYS A 151 12.45 40.60 -2.71
CA LYS A 151 12.32 42.00 -2.26
C LYS A 151 11.10 42.70 -2.83
N ASN A 152 10.86 42.53 -4.13
CA ASN A 152 9.88 43.30 -4.90
C ASN A 152 9.03 42.42 -5.83
N GLY A 153 9.25 41.10 -5.83
CA GLY A 153 8.60 40.18 -6.74
C GLY A 153 7.18 39.81 -6.35
N ASP A 154 6.50 39.14 -7.29
CA ASP A 154 5.19 38.54 -7.06
C ASP A 154 5.33 37.36 -6.08
N GLN A 155 4.85 37.57 -4.85
CA GLN A 155 4.90 36.56 -3.80
C GLN A 155 4.12 35.29 -4.19
N GLN A 156 3.01 35.42 -4.93
CA GLN A 156 2.24 34.26 -5.38
C GLN A 156 3.01 33.45 -6.41
N LEU A 157 3.74 34.12 -7.31
CA LEU A 157 4.61 33.44 -8.26
C LEU A 157 5.74 32.68 -7.57
N TYR A 158 6.39 33.29 -6.58
CA TYR A 158 7.43 32.63 -5.82
C TYR A 158 6.89 31.42 -5.05
N GLU A 159 5.78 31.57 -4.33
CA GLU A 159 5.14 30.48 -3.59
C GLU A 159 4.72 29.33 -4.53
N ALA A 160 4.12 29.64 -5.68
CA ALA A 160 3.76 28.63 -6.68
C ALA A 160 5.00 27.90 -7.24
N ALA A 161 6.06 28.64 -7.58
CA ALA A 161 7.29 28.08 -8.15
C ALA A 161 8.06 27.19 -7.16
N THR A 162 8.08 27.55 -5.87
CA THR A 162 8.81 26.80 -4.82
C THR A 162 8.28 25.40 -4.55
N ASN A 163 7.05 25.09 -5.00
CA ASN A 163 6.51 23.72 -4.98
C ASN A 163 7.19 22.78 -6.00
N TYR A 164 7.97 23.32 -6.94
CA TYR A 164 8.63 22.58 -8.01
C TYR A 164 10.14 22.80 -8.02
N LEU A 165 10.58 24.04 -7.80
CA LEU A 165 11.98 24.45 -7.81
C LEU A 165 12.44 24.91 -6.44
N THR A 166 13.61 24.45 -6.00
CA THR A 166 14.27 25.06 -4.83
C THR A 166 14.94 26.37 -5.22
N ASP A 167 15.22 27.25 -4.25
CA ASP A 167 16.07 28.44 -4.46
C ASP A 167 17.40 28.07 -5.14
N GLY A 168 17.96 26.92 -4.77
CA GLY A 168 19.16 26.37 -5.40
C GLY A 168 18.96 26.05 -6.88
N ASP A 169 17.80 25.50 -7.27
CA ASP A 169 17.48 25.23 -8.68
C ASP A 169 17.35 26.52 -9.49
N ILE A 170 16.71 27.56 -8.94
CA ILE A 170 16.57 28.87 -9.58
C ILE A 170 17.96 29.45 -9.88
N VAL A 171 18.85 29.41 -8.89
CA VAL A 171 20.23 29.92 -9.00
C VAL A 171 21.09 29.08 -9.94
N LEU A 172 21.06 27.74 -9.81
CA LEU A 172 21.92 26.85 -10.59
C LEU A 172 21.52 26.78 -12.06
N ARG A 173 20.22 26.88 -12.36
CA ARG A 173 19.71 26.97 -13.74
C ARG A 173 19.94 28.37 -14.33
N GLY A 174 20.18 29.36 -13.48
CA GLY A 174 20.40 30.75 -13.87
C GLY A 174 19.14 31.38 -14.42
N ILE A 175 18.01 31.17 -13.74
CA ILE A 175 16.71 31.76 -14.09
C ILE A 175 16.81 33.26 -13.84
N THR A 176 16.45 34.07 -14.84
CA THR A 176 16.68 35.53 -14.82
C THR A 176 15.41 36.37 -14.91
N SER A 177 14.24 35.74 -15.05
CA SER A 177 12.97 36.44 -15.20
C SER A 177 11.78 35.61 -14.73
N ASP A 178 10.68 36.30 -14.43
CA ASP A 178 9.40 35.68 -14.09
C ASP A 178 8.89 34.75 -15.18
N GLN A 179 9.09 35.11 -16.45
CA GLN A 179 8.68 34.27 -17.58
C GLN A 179 9.44 32.94 -17.61
N GLU A 180 10.76 33.00 -17.39
CA GLU A 180 11.62 31.81 -17.34
C GLU A 180 11.30 30.94 -16.11
N LEU A 181 10.98 31.58 -14.97
CA LEU A 181 10.53 30.88 -13.77
C LEU A 181 9.20 30.14 -14.00
N LYS A 182 8.24 30.81 -14.65
CA LYS A 182 6.95 30.22 -15.03
C LYS A 182 7.11 29.06 -16.00
N GLU A 183 7.91 29.22 -17.04
CA GLU A 183 8.14 28.18 -18.05
C GLU A 183 8.76 26.92 -17.43
N ILE A 184 9.82 27.07 -16.61
CA ILE A 184 10.52 25.94 -16.02
C ILE A 184 9.67 25.27 -14.92
N SER A 185 9.03 26.06 -14.05
CA SER A 185 8.18 25.51 -12.99
C SER A 185 6.92 24.87 -13.58
N GLY A 186 6.32 25.50 -14.59
CA GLY A 186 5.16 25.00 -15.33
C GLY A 186 5.48 23.69 -16.04
N SER A 187 6.63 23.56 -16.69
CA SER A 187 7.07 22.29 -17.27
C SER A 187 7.17 21.18 -16.21
N GLN A 188 7.71 21.48 -15.03
CA GLN A 188 7.81 20.49 -13.95
C GLN A 188 6.46 20.14 -13.31
N LEU A 189 5.51 21.07 -13.31
CA LEU A 189 4.13 20.80 -12.94
C LEU A 189 3.49 19.84 -13.94
N LEU A 190 3.63 20.10 -15.25
CA LEU A 190 3.06 19.25 -16.30
C LEU A 190 3.68 17.85 -16.35
N ASP A 191 4.96 17.71 -15.95
CA ASP A 191 5.62 16.41 -15.75
C ASP A 191 4.93 15.55 -14.67
N LYS A 192 4.16 16.16 -13.76
CA LYS A 192 3.33 15.47 -12.74
C LYS A 192 1.90 15.17 -13.21
N SER A 193 1.58 15.37 -14.50
CA SER A 193 0.26 15.06 -15.04
C SER A 193 -0.18 13.63 -14.70
N GLY A 194 -1.46 13.49 -14.34
CA GLY A 194 -2.06 12.25 -13.86
C GLY A 194 -2.05 12.06 -12.34
N VAL A 195 -1.27 12.85 -11.60
CA VAL A 195 -1.22 12.85 -10.13
C VAL A 195 -1.23 14.26 -9.54
N LEU A 196 -1.78 15.24 -10.26
CA LEU A 196 -1.85 16.63 -9.80
C LEU A 196 -2.74 16.76 -8.56
N THR A 197 -2.28 17.54 -7.59
CA THR A 197 -3.08 17.95 -6.43
C THR A 197 -3.91 19.19 -6.77
N SER A 198 -4.91 19.51 -5.93
CA SER A 198 -5.69 20.75 -6.05
C SER A 198 -4.81 21.99 -5.99
N GLN A 199 -3.72 21.93 -5.21
CA GLN A 199 -2.74 23.00 -5.15
C GLN A 199 -1.93 23.10 -6.44
N ASP A 200 -1.60 21.98 -7.08
CA ASP A 200 -0.92 22.01 -8.38
C ASP A 200 -1.81 22.66 -9.46
N ILE A 201 -3.10 22.30 -9.50
CA ILE A 201 -4.04 22.90 -10.45
C ILE A 201 -4.19 24.41 -10.18
N LYS A 202 -4.27 24.85 -8.92
CA LYS A 202 -4.20 26.28 -8.56
C LYS A 202 -2.91 26.95 -9.06
N ASN A 203 -1.76 26.32 -8.82
CA ASN A 203 -0.46 26.85 -9.24
C ASN A 203 -0.37 26.99 -10.77
N SER A 204 -1.04 26.15 -11.55
CA SER A 204 -1.01 26.27 -13.02
C SER A 204 -1.56 27.60 -13.54
N GLN A 205 -2.47 28.25 -12.81
CA GLN A 205 -2.97 29.57 -13.16
C GLN A 205 -1.87 30.63 -12.99
N THR A 206 -1.18 30.62 -11.85
CA THR A 206 -0.06 31.54 -11.57
C THR A 206 1.13 31.30 -12.50
N LEU A 207 1.41 30.03 -12.80
CA LEU A 207 2.49 29.60 -13.70
C LEU A 207 2.14 29.70 -15.19
N GLN A 208 0.93 30.16 -15.54
CA GLN A 208 0.46 30.35 -16.91
C GLN A 208 0.46 29.07 -17.77
N VAL A 209 0.19 27.92 -17.14
CA VAL A 209 0.05 26.61 -17.81
C VAL A 209 -1.32 25.97 -17.59
N LEU A 210 -2.32 26.75 -17.15
CA LEU A 210 -3.69 26.28 -16.91
C LEU A 210 -4.33 25.73 -18.20
N ASP A 211 -4.06 26.34 -19.35
CA ASP A 211 -4.57 25.85 -20.63
C ASP A 211 -4.03 24.47 -20.97
N ASP A 212 -2.78 24.16 -20.60
CA ASP A 212 -2.21 22.83 -20.78
C ASP A 212 -2.88 21.81 -19.85
N VAL A 213 -3.18 22.21 -18.60
CA VAL A 213 -3.93 21.38 -17.64
C VAL A 213 -5.34 21.04 -18.17
N CYS A 214 -6.04 22.02 -18.75
CA CYS A 214 -7.35 21.82 -19.38
C CYS A 214 -7.31 20.88 -20.61
N ASN A 215 -6.12 20.57 -21.14
CA ASN A 215 -5.92 19.69 -22.29
C ASN A 215 -5.25 18.36 -21.92
N LEU A 216 -5.08 18.06 -20.62
CA LEU A 216 -4.53 16.78 -20.16
C LEU A 216 -5.45 15.60 -20.48
N SER A 217 -4.86 14.42 -20.59
CA SER A 217 -5.59 13.16 -20.79
C SER A 217 -6.33 12.67 -19.54
N ASN A 218 -5.90 13.12 -18.35
CA ASN A 218 -6.58 12.80 -17.10
C ASN A 218 -7.86 13.64 -16.98
N ALA A 219 -9.02 12.98 -17.04
CA ALA A 219 -10.31 13.64 -17.06
C ALA A 219 -10.62 14.41 -15.76
N ALA A 220 -10.14 13.94 -14.60
CA ALA A 220 -10.37 14.65 -13.34
C ALA A 220 -9.63 15.99 -13.29
N GLU A 221 -8.35 15.97 -13.68
CA GLU A 221 -7.49 17.17 -13.74
C GLU A 221 -7.99 18.15 -14.80
N GLN A 222 -8.42 17.63 -15.95
CA GLN A 222 -8.99 18.43 -17.04
C GLN A 222 -10.26 19.17 -16.58
N VAL A 223 -11.25 18.46 -16.02
CA VAL A 223 -12.52 19.07 -15.60
C VAL A 223 -12.29 20.07 -14.47
N ALA A 224 -11.42 19.74 -13.51
CA ALA A 224 -11.05 20.64 -12.42
C ALA A 224 -10.31 21.90 -12.93
N GLY A 225 -9.40 21.75 -13.91
CA GLY A 225 -8.72 22.88 -14.55
C GLY A 225 -9.69 23.81 -15.29
N LYS A 226 -10.65 23.24 -16.03
CA LYS A 226 -11.70 24.02 -16.71
C LYS A 226 -12.61 24.75 -15.72
N ALA A 227 -12.94 24.11 -14.60
CA ALA A 227 -13.69 24.73 -13.51
C ALA A 227 -12.92 25.94 -12.93
N LEU A 228 -11.60 25.81 -12.73
CA LEU A 228 -10.75 26.91 -12.26
C LEU A 228 -10.63 28.03 -13.30
N ARG A 229 -10.61 27.70 -14.59
CA ARG A 229 -10.60 28.69 -15.69
C ARG A 229 -11.92 29.46 -15.82
N GLY A 230 -13.02 28.87 -15.34
CA GLY A 230 -14.36 29.45 -15.42
C GLY A 230 -15.08 29.12 -16.73
N ASP A 231 -14.81 27.95 -17.30
CA ASP A 231 -15.45 27.51 -18.54
C ASP A 231 -16.95 27.23 -18.31
N SER A 232 -17.79 27.59 -19.29
CA SER A 232 -19.25 27.49 -19.15
C SER A 232 -19.83 26.08 -19.31
N ASP A 233 -19.05 25.14 -19.85
CA ASP A 233 -19.45 23.76 -20.15
C ASP A 233 -19.06 22.75 -19.06
N VAL A 234 -18.46 23.21 -17.95
CA VAL A 234 -17.97 22.38 -16.85
C VAL A 234 -19.05 21.48 -16.27
N GLU A 235 -20.27 21.98 -16.07
CA GLU A 235 -21.37 21.16 -15.53
C GLU A 235 -21.73 19.99 -16.47
N GLN A 236 -21.72 20.24 -17.78
CA GLN A 236 -22.02 19.22 -18.78
C GLN A 236 -20.89 18.19 -18.86
N GLU A 237 -19.63 18.64 -18.91
CA GLU A 237 -18.47 17.73 -18.95
C GLU A 237 -18.36 16.90 -17.67
N PHE A 238 -18.65 17.50 -16.51
CA PHE A 238 -18.71 16.78 -15.24
C PHE A 238 -19.82 15.74 -15.24
N SER A 239 -21.03 16.10 -15.69
CA SER A 239 -22.14 15.16 -15.81
C SER A 239 -21.79 13.96 -16.71
N ASP A 240 -21.14 14.21 -17.85
CA ASP A 240 -20.71 13.16 -18.77
C ASP A 240 -19.60 12.30 -18.17
N LEU A 241 -18.69 12.88 -17.38
CA LEU A 241 -17.69 12.15 -16.61
C LEU A 241 -18.34 11.28 -15.53
N ALA A 242 -19.27 11.83 -14.74
CA ALA A 242 -19.97 11.10 -13.67
C ALA A 242 -20.76 9.90 -14.20
N ARG A 243 -21.33 9.99 -15.40
CA ARG A 243 -22.00 8.86 -16.07
C ARG A 243 -21.05 7.75 -16.51
N ARG A 244 -19.81 8.10 -16.86
CA ARG A 244 -18.82 7.17 -17.41
C ARG A 244 -17.95 6.54 -16.33
N ASP A 245 -17.55 7.33 -15.35
CA ASP A 245 -16.60 6.97 -14.29
C ASP A 245 -16.84 7.87 -13.06
N THR A 246 -17.63 7.35 -12.13
CA THR A 246 -18.00 8.01 -10.87
C THR A 246 -16.79 8.26 -9.96
N THR A 247 -15.78 7.39 -9.97
CA THR A 247 -14.58 7.55 -9.14
C THR A 247 -13.73 8.73 -9.62
N THR A 248 -13.50 8.80 -10.93
CA THR A 248 -12.77 9.93 -11.52
C THR A 248 -13.57 11.24 -11.38
N ALA A 249 -14.90 11.19 -11.51
CA ALA A 249 -15.77 12.34 -11.23
C ALA A 249 -15.68 12.80 -9.76
N ALA A 250 -15.68 11.88 -8.80
CA ALA A 250 -15.50 12.20 -7.38
C ALA A 250 -14.15 12.90 -7.13
N ARG A 251 -13.07 12.43 -7.76
CA ARG A 251 -11.78 13.10 -7.68
C ARG A 251 -11.82 14.51 -8.27
N ALA A 252 -12.47 14.68 -9.42
CA ALA A 252 -12.65 15.99 -10.05
C ALA A 252 -13.41 16.95 -9.12
N LEU A 253 -14.52 16.48 -8.54
CA LEU A 253 -15.33 17.27 -7.61
C LEU A 253 -14.54 17.67 -6.36
N ARG A 254 -13.75 16.75 -5.78
CA ARG A 254 -12.87 17.08 -4.66
C ARG A 254 -11.91 18.22 -5.03
N HIS A 255 -11.28 18.14 -6.21
CA HIS A 255 -10.40 19.22 -6.66
C HIS A 255 -11.16 20.54 -6.78
N ILE A 256 -12.36 20.54 -7.35
CA ILE A 256 -13.21 21.73 -7.48
C ILE A 256 -13.59 22.32 -6.11
N GLU A 257 -13.95 21.47 -5.14
CA GLU A 257 -14.28 21.87 -3.77
C GLU A 257 -13.07 22.45 -3.03
N GLU A 258 -11.94 21.75 -3.02
CA GLU A 258 -10.69 22.21 -2.38
C GLU A 258 -10.13 23.49 -3.05
N MET A 259 -10.42 23.67 -4.33
CA MET A 259 -10.02 24.86 -5.04
C MET A 259 -10.93 26.07 -4.82
N GLU A 260 -12.17 25.84 -4.37
CA GLU A 260 -13.23 26.84 -4.29
C GLU A 260 -13.50 27.53 -5.65
N SER A 261 -13.33 26.82 -6.77
CA SER A 261 -13.36 27.43 -8.11
C SER A 261 -14.76 27.78 -8.62
N LEU A 262 -15.80 27.14 -8.09
CA LEU A 262 -17.21 27.36 -8.43
C LEU A 262 -17.99 27.82 -7.19
N ASP A 263 -19.13 28.48 -7.38
CA ASP A 263 -20.00 28.83 -6.26
C ASP A 263 -20.64 27.59 -5.61
N GLU A 264 -21.07 27.76 -4.35
CA GLU A 264 -21.59 26.67 -3.52
C GLU A 264 -22.78 25.95 -4.16
N LYS A 265 -23.68 26.69 -4.82
CA LYS A 265 -24.87 26.12 -5.45
C LYS A 265 -24.51 25.22 -6.63
N THR A 266 -23.55 25.64 -7.46
CA THR A 266 -23.06 24.79 -8.54
C THR A 266 -22.35 23.55 -7.99
N ARG A 267 -21.52 23.68 -6.94
CA ARG A 267 -20.86 22.52 -6.31
C ARG A 267 -21.85 21.51 -5.76
N GLU A 268 -22.91 21.96 -5.08
CA GLU A 268 -24.00 21.08 -4.61
C GLU A 268 -24.71 20.38 -5.77
N SER A 269 -24.91 21.07 -6.90
CA SER A 269 -25.52 20.47 -8.09
C SER A 269 -24.63 19.40 -8.73
N LEU A 270 -23.31 19.63 -8.79
CA LEU A 270 -22.35 18.64 -9.28
C LEU A 270 -22.31 17.43 -8.36
N ASP A 271 -22.26 17.64 -7.05
CA ASP A 271 -22.29 16.56 -6.07
C ASP A 271 -23.56 15.71 -6.19
N LYS A 272 -24.72 16.35 -6.27
CA LYS A 272 -25.98 15.63 -6.48
C LYS A 272 -25.96 14.83 -7.78
N THR A 273 -25.45 15.42 -8.86
CA THR A 273 -25.30 14.72 -10.14
C THR A 273 -24.41 13.49 -10.00
N LEU A 274 -23.30 13.59 -9.27
CA LEU A 274 -22.42 12.46 -9.00
C LEU A 274 -23.14 11.37 -8.19
N GLN A 275 -23.81 11.74 -7.11
CA GLN A 275 -24.57 10.80 -6.26
C GLN A 275 -25.69 10.09 -7.02
N ASP A 276 -26.40 10.79 -7.91
CA ASP A 276 -27.46 10.23 -8.75
C ASP A 276 -26.94 9.19 -9.76
N ASN A 277 -25.66 9.29 -10.15
CA ASN A 277 -25.01 8.36 -11.08
C ASN A 277 -24.32 7.18 -10.38
N LEU A 278 -24.22 7.16 -9.04
CA LEU A 278 -23.75 5.98 -8.32
C LEU A 278 -24.74 4.83 -8.54
N THR A 279 -24.22 3.67 -8.92
CA THR A 279 -25.01 2.49 -9.29
C THR A 279 -25.04 1.44 -8.20
N ASP A 280 -23.95 1.30 -7.43
CA ASP A 280 -23.78 0.21 -6.48
C ASP A 280 -23.00 0.60 -5.21
N LEU A 281 -22.86 -0.36 -4.28
CA LEU A 281 -22.16 -0.16 -3.01
C LEU A 281 -20.64 0.03 -3.20
N SER A 282 -20.06 -0.54 -4.26
CA SER A 282 -18.63 -0.36 -4.57
C SER A 282 -18.36 1.09 -4.95
N GLU A 283 -19.16 1.65 -5.85
CA GLU A 283 -19.05 3.05 -6.28
C GLU A 283 -19.36 4.02 -5.13
N ALA A 284 -20.34 3.70 -4.27
CA ALA A 284 -20.58 4.46 -3.05
C ALA A 284 -19.37 4.46 -2.10
N ALA A 285 -18.63 3.34 -2.03
CA ALA A 285 -17.40 3.25 -1.25
C ALA A 285 -16.22 4.01 -1.89
N ASP A 286 -16.14 4.05 -3.23
CA ASP A 286 -15.18 4.90 -3.95
C ASP A 286 -15.47 6.39 -3.76
N TYR A 287 -16.75 6.79 -3.88
CA TYR A 287 -17.21 8.13 -3.56
C TYR A 287 -16.78 8.52 -2.13
N ALA A 288 -17.06 7.66 -1.15
CA ALA A 288 -16.70 7.91 0.24
C ALA A 288 -15.18 8.02 0.45
N ALA A 289 -14.39 7.24 -0.29
CA ALA A 289 -12.94 7.27 -0.23
C ALA A 289 -12.37 8.57 -0.81
N GLU A 290 -12.94 9.10 -1.90
CA GLU A 290 -12.46 10.34 -2.52
C GLU A 290 -13.00 11.58 -1.78
N MET A 291 -14.30 11.64 -1.50
CA MET A 291 -15.01 12.81 -0.93
C MET A 291 -14.95 12.91 0.60
N LYS A 292 -14.51 11.85 1.31
CA LYS A 292 -14.46 11.78 2.79
C LYS A 292 -15.81 11.96 3.48
N ARG A 293 -16.91 11.72 2.76
CA ARG A 293 -18.29 11.74 3.25
C ARG A 293 -19.10 10.66 2.53
N VAL A 294 -20.21 10.23 3.13
CA VAL A 294 -21.10 9.26 2.51
C VAL A 294 -22.06 9.94 1.54
N PRO A 295 -22.54 9.25 0.49
CA PRO A 295 -23.57 9.79 -0.37
C PRO A 295 -24.95 9.69 0.31
N ASP A 296 -25.87 10.61 -0.01
CA ASP A 296 -27.21 10.67 0.59
C ASP A 296 -28.08 9.46 0.22
N ASN A 297 -27.80 8.84 -0.92
CA ASN A 297 -28.48 7.64 -1.41
C ASN A 297 -27.82 6.32 -0.95
N LEU A 298 -26.93 6.34 0.06
CA LEU A 298 -26.21 5.16 0.54
C LEU A 298 -27.15 4.01 0.94
N ASP A 299 -28.27 4.33 1.61
CA ASP A 299 -29.24 3.33 2.06
C ASP A 299 -29.78 2.47 0.89
N ARG A 300 -29.98 3.08 -0.29
CA ARG A 300 -30.39 2.35 -1.50
C ARG A 300 -29.34 1.31 -1.88
N HIS A 301 -28.07 1.70 -1.89
CA HIS A 301 -26.97 0.82 -2.26
C HIS A 301 -26.74 -0.30 -1.24
N ILE A 302 -26.99 -0.05 0.04
CA ILE A 302 -26.98 -1.09 1.09
C ILE A 302 -28.10 -2.11 0.82
N GLN A 303 -29.30 -1.64 0.50
CA GLN A 303 -30.45 -2.51 0.22
C GLN A 303 -30.26 -3.33 -1.07
N ASP A 304 -29.56 -2.82 -2.07
CA ASP A 304 -29.33 -3.56 -3.32
C ASP A 304 -28.15 -4.56 -3.22
N ALA A 305 -27.26 -4.41 -2.23
CA ALA A 305 -26.05 -5.20 -2.08
C ALA A 305 -26.26 -6.74 -2.03
N PRO A 306 -27.28 -7.28 -1.33
CA PRO A 306 -27.51 -8.73 -1.26
C PRO A 306 -27.75 -9.40 -2.60
N ASN A 307 -28.16 -8.65 -3.63
CA ASN A 307 -28.42 -9.18 -4.97
C ASN A 307 -27.21 -9.07 -5.91
N GLN A 308 -26.16 -8.35 -5.50
CA GLN A 308 -25.03 -7.99 -6.38
C GLN A 308 -23.70 -8.56 -5.88
N TYR A 309 -23.52 -8.69 -4.57
CA TYR A 309 -22.23 -9.02 -3.97
C TYR A 309 -22.33 -10.15 -2.96
N SER A 310 -21.23 -10.88 -2.79
CA SER A 310 -21.03 -11.72 -1.62
C SER A 310 -21.00 -10.86 -0.35
N LEU A 311 -21.43 -11.42 0.79
CA LEU A 311 -21.38 -10.72 2.07
C LEU A 311 -19.96 -10.27 2.40
N SER A 312 -18.94 -11.05 2.03
CA SER A 312 -17.53 -10.68 2.23
C SER A 312 -17.10 -9.46 1.40
N ASP A 313 -17.54 -9.35 0.15
CA ASP A 313 -17.20 -8.20 -0.70
C ASP A 313 -17.92 -6.94 -0.21
N ALA A 314 -19.20 -7.07 0.12
CA ALA A 314 -19.99 -5.98 0.67
C ALA A 314 -19.43 -5.49 2.03
N ALA A 315 -18.94 -6.40 2.87
CA ALA A 315 -18.23 -6.07 4.11
C ALA A 315 -16.93 -5.29 3.84
N ALA A 316 -16.17 -5.65 2.81
CA ALA A 316 -14.96 -4.91 2.43
C ALA A 316 -15.29 -3.48 1.98
N PHE A 317 -16.40 -3.27 1.28
CA PHE A 317 -16.89 -1.93 0.94
C PHE A 317 -17.34 -1.15 2.18
N ALA A 318 -18.05 -1.78 3.11
CA ALA A 318 -18.42 -1.18 4.39
C ALA A 318 -17.18 -0.74 5.20
N ASP A 319 -16.14 -1.58 5.26
CA ASP A 319 -14.87 -1.25 5.91
C ASP A 319 -14.15 -0.08 5.23
N LYS A 320 -14.19 -0.02 3.90
CA LYS A 320 -13.63 1.10 3.12
C LYS A 320 -14.37 2.41 3.43
N ILE A 321 -15.70 2.39 3.48
CA ILE A 321 -16.52 3.54 3.88
C ILE A 321 -16.13 3.98 5.30
N LYS A 322 -16.18 3.06 6.27
CA LYS A 322 -15.82 3.33 7.66
C LYS A 322 -14.42 3.91 7.83
N LYS A 323 -13.44 3.39 7.08
CA LYS A 323 -12.05 3.87 7.11
C LYS A 323 -11.94 5.34 6.66
N HIS A 324 -12.76 5.78 5.71
CA HIS A 324 -12.66 7.10 5.11
C HIS A 324 -13.63 8.13 5.67
N THR A 325 -14.79 7.72 6.20
CA THR A 325 -15.84 8.61 6.73
C THR A 325 -16.06 8.46 8.23
N GLY A 326 -15.57 7.36 8.82
CA GLY A 326 -15.85 6.98 10.22
C GLY A 326 -17.20 6.30 10.43
N GLN A 327 -18.07 6.23 9.42
CA GLN A 327 -19.40 5.64 9.53
C GLN A 327 -19.34 4.12 9.34
N ASP A 328 -19.80 3.37 10.35
CA ASP A 328 -19.93 1.90 10.27
C ASP A 328 -21.33 1.53 9.77
N ILE A 329 -21.41 0.93 8.59
CA ILE A 329 -22.67 0.52 7.95
C ILE A 329 -22.91 -1.00 8.03
N MET A 330 -22.06 -1.73 8.75
CA MET A 330 -22.10 -3.18 8.75
C MET A 330 -23.40 -3.76 9.33
N ASP A 331 -23.96 -3.11 10.36
CA ASP A 331 -25.22 -3.56 10.96
C ASP A 331 -26.41 -3.39 9.99
N ASP A 332 -26.43 -2.30 9.23
CA ASP A 332 -27.44 -2.05 8.18
C ASP A 332 -27.26 -3.02 7.01
N LEU A 333 -26.02 -3.35 6.66
CA LEU A 333 -25.71 -4.34 5.63
C LEU A 333 -26.21 -5.73 6.03
N LEU A 334 -25.88 -6.19 7.24
CA LEU A 334 -26.35 -7.48 7.76
C LEU A 334 -27.88 -7.54 7.81
N LYS A 335 -28.54 -6.43 8.18
CA LYS A 335 -29.99 -6.30 8.13
C LYS A 335 -30.53 -6.52 6.71
N ALA A 336 -29.95 -5.87 5.70
CA ALA A 336 -30.37 -6.02 4.30
C ALA A 336 -30.21 -7.47 3.81
N TYR A 337 -29.08 -8.12 4.11
CA TYR A 337 -28.88 -9.53 3.78
C TYR A 337 -29.89 -10.45 4.49
N ASN A 338 -30.22 -10.18 5.76
CA ASN A 338 -31.22 -10.96 6.50
C ASN A 338 -32.62 -10.82 5.89
N GLU A 339 -33.04 -9.60 5.56
CA GLU A 339 -34.35 -9.30 4.98
C GLU A 339 -34.52 -9.90 3.57
N GLN A 340 -33.44 -10.02 2.81
CA GLN A 340 -33.46 -10.53 1.44
C GLN A 340 -32.94 -11.96 1.26
N TYR A 341 -32.61 -12.64 2.36
CA TYR A 341 -32.04 -13.99 2.34
C TYR A 341 -32.88 -14.96 1.49
N ASP A 342 -34.19 -15.00 1.76
CA ASP A 342 -35.14 -15.88 1.06
C ASP A 342 -35.44 -15.42 -0.38
N ASN A 343 -35.15 -14.16 -0.71
CA ASN A 343 -35.42 -13.55 -2.02
C ASN A 343 -34.19 -13.58 -2.96
N GLY A 344 -33.22 -14.46 -2.68
CA GLY A 344 -32.03 -14.66 -3.50
C GLY A 344 -30.72 -14.34 -2.78
N GLY A 345 -30.78 -13.62 -1.65
CA GLY A 345 -29.61 -13.27 -0.84
C GLY A 345 -28.83 -14.48 -0.31
N HIS A 346 -29.49 -15.62 -0.11
CA HIS A 346 -28.82 -16.88 0.30
C HIS A 346 -27.70 -17.32 -0.66
N ASN A 347 -27.75 -16.96 -1.95
CA ASN A 347 -26.67 -17.30 -2.90
C ASN A 347 -25.37 -16.54 -2.62
N ASN A 348 -25.45 -15.48 -1.82
CA ASN A 348 -24.38 -14.55 -1.55
C ASN A 348 -23.97 -14.54 -0.07
N VAL A 349 -24.42 -15.52 0.72
CA VAL A 349 -24.06 -15.73 2.11
C VAL A 349 -23.58 -17.17 2.27
N ASP A 350 -22.50 -17.36 3.03
CA ASP A 350 -22.07 -18.70 3.44
C ASP A 350 -21.50 -18.66 4.86
N MET A 351 -21.32 -19.84 5.46
CA MET A 351 -20.79 -19.98 6.83
C MET A 351 -19.44 -19.29 7.03
N ARG A 352 -18.54 -19.34 6.04
CA ARG A 352 -17.22 -18.70 6.16
C ARG A 352 -17.35 -17.18 6.13
N GLN A 353 -18.18 -16.65 5.24
CA GLN A 353 -18.45 -15.22 5.19
C GLN A 353 -19.05 -14.74 6.51
N LEU A 354 -19.97 -15.51 7.11
CA LEU A 354 -20.55 -15.19 8.41
C LEU A 354 -19.52 -15.26 9.56
N SER A 355 -18.51 -16.13 9.49
CA SER A 355 -17.42 -16.13 10.47
C SER A 355 -16.45 -14.96 10.30
N ASP A 356 -16.29 -14.46 9.08
CA ASP A 356 -15.41 -13.32 8.79
C ASP A 356 -16.10 -11.97 9.09
N THR A 357 -17.45 -11.94 9.07
CA THR A 357 -18.28 -10.73 9.22
C THR A 357 -19.04 -10.66 10.54
N VAL A 358 -18.49 -11.28 11.58
CA VAL A 358 -19.17 -11.47 12.87
C VAL A 358 -19.53 -10.16 13.54
N ARG A 359 -20.80 -10.07 13.97
CA ARG A 359 -21.32 -8.98 14.79
C ARG A 359 -22.19 -9.54 15.90
N ASP A 360 -22.14 -8.86 17.04
CA ASP A 360 -22.98 -9.18 18.20
C ASP A 360 -24.35 -8.49 18.01
N ASN A 361 -25.14 -8.97 17.05
CA ASN A 361 -26.45 -8.43 16.72
C ASN A 361 -27.41 -9.52 16.21
N GLN A 362 -28.71 -9.24 16.28
CA GLN A 362 -29.76 -10.20 15.91
C GLN A 362 -29.75 -10.57 14.42
N ASN A 363 -29.36 -9.65 13.53
CA ASN A 363 -29.36 -9.92 12.09
C ASN A 363 -28.30 -10.97 11.71
N TRP A 364 -27.15 -10.94 12.37
CA TRP A 364 -26.11 -11.96 12.21
C TRP A 364 -26.57 -13.31 12.77
N ASP A 365 -27.20 -13.32 13.96
CA ASP A 365 -27.76 -14.54 14.56
C ASP A 365 -28.79 -15.19 13.62
N ASP A 366 -29.71 -14.39 13.08
CA ASP A 366 -30.75 -14.84 12.14
C ASP A 366 -30.16 -15.37 10.83
N LEU A 367 -29.17 -14.67 10.27
CA LEU A 367 -28.47 -15.12 9.05
C LEU A 367 -27.75 -16.45 9.28
N LEU A 368 -27.09 -16.61 10.43
CA LEU A 368 -26.43 -17.84 10.80
C LEU A 368 -27.44 -19.00 10.96
N GLU A 369 -28.59 -18.75 11.57
CA GLU A 369 -29.66 -19.75 11.70
C GLU A 369 -30.20 -20.15 10.32
N LYS A 370 -30.55 -19.18 9.48
CA LYS A 370 -31.04 -19.42 8.11
C LYS A 370 -30.03 -20.19 7.26
N GLU A 371 -28.75 -19.82 7.32
CA GLU A 371 -27.68 -20.51 6.59
C GLU A 371 -27.45 -21.93 7.10
N THR A 372 -27.62 -22.14 8.41
CA THR A 372 -27.57 -23.49 9.01
C THR A 372 -28.69 -24.36 8.46
N GLU A 373 -29.91 -23.83 8.41
CA GLU A 373 -31.07 -24.55 7.89
C GLU A 373 -30.94 -24.82 6.38
N SER A 374 -30.51 -23.82 5.61
CA SER A 374 -30.21 -23.96 4.18
C SER A 374 -29.18 -25.06 3.92
N THR A 375 -28.07 -25.08 4.68
CA THR A 375 -27.05 -26.13 4.60
C THR A 375 -27.62 -27.53 4.88
N ILE A 376 -28.55 -27.66 5.84
CA ILE A 376 -29.22 -28.93 6.15
C ILE A 376 -30.15 -29.35 5.01
N GLN A 377 -30.91 -28.42 4.44
CA GLN A 377 -31.80 -28.69 3.32
C GLN A 377 -31.00 -29.14 2.07
N ASP A 378 -29.91 -28.44 1.76
CA ASP A 378 -28.97 -28.79 0.70
C ASP A 378 -28.35 -30.17 0.91
N ALA A 379 -28.01 -30.52 2.15
CA ALA A 379 -27.49 -31.83 2.48
C ALA A 379 -28.49 -32.94 2.09
N ASN A 380 -29.78 -32.73 2.38
CA ASN A 380 -30.84 -33.71 2.12
C ASN A 380 -31.07 -33.96 0.63
N ALA A 381 -30.74 -33.00 -0.25
CA ALA A 381 -30.81 -33.17 -1.69
C ALA A 381 -29.60 -33.96 -2.26
N ARG A 382 -28.55 -34.20 -1.47
CA ARG A 382 -27.32 -34.89 -1.90
C ARG A 382 -27.41 -36.42 -1.71
N SER A 383 -26.54 -37.13 -2.41
CA SER A 383 -26.42 -38.60 -2.32
C SER A 383 -25.83 -39.10 -0.98
N SER A 384 -25.11 -38.24 -0.26
CA SER A 384 -24.46 -38.55 1.02
C SER A 384 -24.65 -37.41 2.04
N PRO A 385 -25.87 -37.19 2.55
CA PRO A 385 -26.19 -36.04 3.42
C PRO A 385 -25.34 -35.99 4.70
N SER A 386 -25.22 -37.13 5.39
CA SER A 386 -24.47 -37.24 6.65
C SER A 386 -22.97 -36.92 6.46
N ASP A 387 -22.37 -37.35 5.36
CA ASP A 387 -20.95 -37.09 5.09
C ASP A 387 -20.69 -35.61 4.80
N PHE A 388 -21.58 -34.99 4.03
CA PHE A 388 -21.55 -33.56 3.74
C PHE A 388 -21.67 -32.73 5.03
N LEU A 389 -22.65 -33.02 5.88
CA LEU A 389 -22.86 -32.29 7.14
C LEU A 389 -21.69 -32.45 8.11
N ARG A 390 -21.07 -33.64 8.19
CA ARG A 390 -19.84 -33.83 8.98
C ARG A 390 -18.69 -32.96 8.47
N SER A 391 -18.57 -32.81 7.15
CA SER A 391 -17.57 -31.91 6.56
C SER A 391 -17.86 -30.45 6.90
N ALA A 392 -19.13 -30.03 6.86
CA ALA A 392 -19.55 -28.68 7.23
C ALA A 392 -19.22 -28.38 8.70
N VAL A 393 -19.54 -29.29 9.63
CA VAL A 393 -19.15 -29.18 11.05
C VAL A 393 -17.63 -29.07 11.20
N ALA A 394 -16.87 -29.92 10.50
CA ALA A 394 -15.41 -29.89 10.59
C ALA A 394 -14.82 -28.54 10.14
N GLN A 395 -15.39 -27.94 9.08
CA GLN A 395 -15.00 -26.60 8.61
C GLN A 395 -15.38 -25.53 9.63
N GLY A 396 -16.62 -25.53 10.14
CA GLY A 396 -17.10 -24.53 11.07
C GLY A 396 -16.42 -24.57 12.44
N MET A 397 -15.98 -25.74 12.91
CA MET A 397 -15.17 -25.84 14.14
C MET A 397 -13.83 -25.10 14.01
N GLY A 398 -13.21 -25.11 12.83
CA GLY A 398 -11.98 -24.35 12.55
C GLY A 398 -12.17 -22.83 12.64
N MET A 399 -13.38 -22.34 12.34
CA MET A 399 -13.73 -20.92 12.33
C MET A 399 -14.13 -20.39 13.72
N SER A 400 -14.57 -21.28 14.62
CA SER A 400 -15.05 -20.89 15.97
C SER A 400 -13.99 -20.19 16.84
N ALA A 401 -12.70 -20.47 16.60
CA ALA A 401 -11.60 -19.94 17.40
C ALA A 401 -11.37 -18.43 17.19
N GLU A 402 -11.90 -17.87 16.09
CA GLU A 402 -11.68 -16.49 15.68
C GLU A 402 -12.86 -15.56 16.09
N LEU A 403 -13.90 -16.12 16.69
CA LEU A 403 -15.10 -15.38 17.08
C LEU A 403 -14.84 -14.50 18.32
N PRO A 404 -15.19 -13.19 18.27
CA PRO A 404 -14.73 -12.20 19.23
C PRO A 404 -15.48 -12.21 20.58
N THR A 405 -16.74 -12.67 20.63
CA THR A 405 -17.59 -12.56 21.84
C THR A 405 -18.12 -13.92 22.31
N ASN A 406 -18.44 -14.01 23.60
CA ASN A 406 -19.07 -15.22 24.16
C ASN A 406 -20.45 -15.49 23.54
N HIS A 407 -21.19 -14.45 23.16
CA HIS A 407 -22.48 -14.57 22.48
C HIS A 407 -22.32 -15.24 21.12
N THR A 408 -21.46 -14.66 20.27
CA THR A 408 -21.20 -15.16 18.92
C THR A 408 -20.61 -16.58 18.92
N GLN A 409 -19.72 -16.90 19.87
CA GLN A 409 -19.24 -18.27 20.07
C GLN A 409 -20.34 -19.25 20.45
N LYS A 410 -21.30 -18.82 21.28
CA LYS A 410 -22.42 -19.65 21.72
C LYS A 410 -23.40 -19.91 20.59
N GLU A 411 -23.80 -18.88 19.84
CA GLU A 411 -24.70 -19.05 18.69
C GLU A 411 -24.06 -19.88 17.59
N TRP A 412 -22.77 -19.67 17.29
CA TRP A 412 -22.00 -20.54 16.40
C TRP A 412 -21.98 -21.99 16.89
N GLY A 413 -21.72 -22.21 18.18
CA GLY A 413 -21.75 -23.54 18.78
C GLY A 413 -23.12 -24.23 18.66
N LYS A 414 -24.23 -23.48 18.81
CA LYS A 414 -25.58 -24.01 18.57
C LYS A 414 -25.79 -24.41 17.12
N SER A 415 -25.34 -23.59 16.16
CA SER A 415 -25.43 -23.90 14.73
C SER A 415 -24.62 -25.15 14.39
N MET A 416 -23.40 -25.26 14.89
CA MET A 416 -22.57 -26.47 14.72
C MET A 416 -23.22 -27.71 15.38
N GLN A 417 -23.89 -27.55 16.52
CA GLN A 417 -24.68 -28.61 17.14
C GLN A 417 -25.86 -29.05 16.26
N LYS A 418 -26.62 -28.10 15.69
CA LYS A 418 -27.73 -28.40 14.77
C LYS A 418 -27.23 -29.20 13.55
N LEU A 419 -26.10 -28.81 12.96
CA LEU A 419 -25.49 -29.55 11.84
C LEU A 419 -25.02 -30.96 12.27
N ALA A 420 -24.47 -31.11 13.47
CA ALA A 420 -24.02 -32.40 14.01
C ALA A 420 -25.20 -33.36 14.28
N ASP A 421 -26.30 -32.84 14.80
CA ASP A 421 -27.54 -33.59 15.03
C ASP A 421 -28.16 -34.01 13.70
N ALA A 422 -28.28 -33.08 12.73
CA ALA A 422 -28.76 -33.39 11.38
C ALA A 422 -27.89 -34.44 10.66
N ALA A 423 -26.56 -34.44 10.89
CA ALA A 423 -25.69 -35.48 10.35
C ALA A 423 -25.99 -36.87 10.92
N CYS A 424 -26.40 -36.97 12.19
CA CYS A 424 -26.83 -38.23 12.80
C CYS A 424 -28.19 -38.66 12.26
N ASP A 425 -29.15 -37.74 12.23
CA ASP A 425 -30.51 -38.00 11.76
C ASP A 425 -30.56 -38.49 10.32
N THR A 426 -29.65 -38.01 9.48
CA THR A 426 -29.53 -38.39 8.06
C THR A 426 -28.61 -39.59 7.79
N SER A 427 -28.06 -40.23 8.83
CA SER A 427 -27.16 -41.38 8.66
C SER A 427 -27.87 -42.59 8.02
N PRO A 428 -27.36 -43.17 6.92
CA PRO A 428 -28.11 -44.19 6.17
C PRO A 428 -28.08 -45.58 6.79
N THR A 429 -27.06 -45.91 7.58
CA THR A 429 -26.91 -47.25 8.20
C THR A 429 -26.37 -47.16 9.62
N LYS A 430 -26.55 -48.23 10.40
CA LYS A 430 -26.03 -48.37 11.78
C LYS A 430 -24.53 -48.07 11.87
N THR A 431 -23.77 -48.57 10.90
CA THR A 431 -22.31 -48.35 10.84
C THR A 431 -21.97 -46.89 10.56
N HIS A 432 -22.73 -46.23 9.66
CA HIS A 432 -22.57 -44.80 9.40
C HIS A 432 -22.88 -43.98 10.64
N LEU A 433 -23.99 -44.24 11.33
CA LEU A 433 -24.35 -43.53 12.56
C LEU A 433 -23.25 -43.64 13.62
N ARG A 434 -22.74 -44.85 13.89
CA ARG A 434 -21.62 -45.04 14.85
C ARG A 434 -20.36 -44.28 14.43
N ASN A 435 -20.04 -44.28 13.14
CA ASN A 435 -18.89 -43.54 12.60
C ASN A 435 -19.09 -42.03 12.69
N THR A 436 -20.30 -41.53 12.41
CA THR A 436 -20.69 -40.13 12.50
C THR A 436 -20.56 -39.61 13.93
N VAL A 437 -21.18 -40.30 14.90
CA VAL A 437 -21.06 -39.94 16.33
C VAL A 437 -19.59 -39.97 16.78
N LYS A 438 -18.84 -41.01 16.42
CA LYS A 438 -17.42 -41.14 16.78
C LYS A 438 -16.56 -40.01 16.19
N GLN A 439 -16.82 -39.62 14.93
CA GLN A 439 -16.07 -38.57 14.27
C GLN A 439 -16.40 -37.19 14.84
N LEU A 440 -17.69 -36.87 15.00
CA LEU A 440 -18.15 -35.60 15.57
C LEU A 440 -17.67 -35.44 17.02
N SER A 441 -17.74 -36.50 17.83
CA SER A 441 -17.20 -36.51 19.20
C SER A 441 -15.69 -36.25 19.25
N ARG A 442 -14.90 -36.80 18.30
CA ARG A 442 -13.46 -36.51 18.20
C ARG A 442 -13.16 -35.06 17.84
N MET A 443 -14.07 -34.40 17.16
CA MET A 443 -13.95 -32.98 16.79
C MET A 443 -14.43 -32.05 17.92
N GLY A 444 -14.91 -32.59 19.04
CA GLY A 444 -15.40 -31.81 20.18
C GLY A 444 -16.87 -31.42 20.10
N GLN A 445 -17.58 -31.77 19.01
CA GLN A 445 -19.01 -31.53 18.84
C GLN A 445 -19.78 -32.84 19.00
N VAL A 446 -20.26 -33.14 20.21
CA VAL A 446 -21.00 -34.39 20.46
C VAL A 446 -22.46 -34.19 20.05
N PRO A 447 -23.02 -35.01 19.13
CA PRO A 447 -24.43 -34.95 18.79
C PRO A 447 -25.33 -35.16 20.01
N SER A 448 -26.52 -34.55 20.01
CA SER A 448 -27.46 -34.65 21.11
C SER A 448 -27.91 -36.10 21.32
N LYS A 449 -28.14 -36.46 22.58
CA LYS A 449 -28.62 -37.80 22.94
C LYS A 449 -29.91 -38.14 22.19
N GLU A 450 -30.81 -37.17 22.08
CA GLU A 450 -32.09 -37.31 21.40
C GLU A 450 -31.91 -37.66 19.91
N SER A 451 -31.06 -36.93 19.18
CA SER A 451 -30.77 -37.24 17.77
C SER A 451 -30.16 -38.64 17.59
N ILE A 452 -29.21 -39.02 18.46
CA ILE A 452 -28.60 -40.37 18.42
C ILE A 452 -29.65 -41.45 18.65
N GLN A 453 -30.55 -41.25 19.63
CA GLN A 453 -31.61 -42.19 19.95
C GLN A 453 -32.62 -42.33 18.82
N ASN A 454 -33.11 -41.20 18.30
CA ASN A 454 -34.07 -41.19 17.19
C ASN A 454 -33.49 -41.84 15.93
N ALA A 455 -32.23 -41.54 15.57
CA ALA A 455 -31.54 -42.17 14.45
C ALA A 455 -31.29 -43.67 14.71
N GLY A 456 -30.95 -44.04 15.95
CA GLY A 456 -30.76 -45.43 16.38
C GLY A 456 -32.03 -46.27 16.25
N GLU A 457 -33.16 -45.74 16.73
CA GLU A 457 -34.48 -46.35 16.62
C GLU A 457 -34.89 -46.51 15.14
N ARG A 458 -34.75 -45.45 14.33
CA ARG A 458 -35.02 -45.48 12.87
C ARG A 458 -34.24 -46.58 12.16
N LEU A 459 -33.02 -46.83 12.61
CA LEU A 459 -32.13 -47.86 12.04
C LEU A 459 -32.27 -49.23 12.71
N GLY A 460 -33.15 -49.38 13.72
CA GLY A 460 -33.37 -50.63 14.45
C GLY A 460 -32.19 -51.06 15.32
N MET A 461 -31.51 -50.11 15.97
CA MET A 461 -30.46 -50.37 16.95
C MET A 461 -31.07 -50.57 18.34
N THR A 462 -30.77 -51.70 18.99
CA THR A 462 -31.22 -52.03 20.35
C THR A 462 -30.31 -51.44 21.44
N GLU A 463 -29.27 -50.70 21.05
CA GLU A 463 -28.19 -50.18 21.91
C GLU A 463 -28.29 -48.64 22.11
N ALA A 464 -29.39 -48.01 21.67
CA ALA A 464 -29.52 -46.56 21.55
C ALA A 464 -29.75 -45.81 22.87
#